data_AF-A0A429PXM0-F1
#
_entry.id   AF-A0A429PXM0-F1
#
_cell.length_a   1.000
_cell.length_b   1.000
_cell.length_c   1.000
_cell.angle_alpha   90.00
_cell.angle_beta   90.00
_cell.angle_gamma   90.00
#
_symmetry.space_group_name_H-M   'P 1'
#
loop_
_entity.id
_entity.type
_entity.pdbx_description
1 polymer ?
#
loop_
_entity_poly.entity_id
_entity_poly.type
_entity_poly.pdbx_seq_one_letter_code
_entity_poly.pdbx_strand_id
1 'polypeptide(L)'
;MDDPIDEATDDQKLLARHVAGDPDAFGELVRRHRDRLWAVALRTLGDREEAADAVQDALLSAFRAAHTFRGQSAVTTWLHRITVNACLDRARKTASRRTSPVDDDDRFEQLLGPHESAEAPVERRDLHREVLAALASIPADQRAALVLVDMQGYPVAEAARILGVPAGTVKSRCARGRARLLPMVTHLRADTVGNETAEGGRNRTPGTSVPPVPGPTDTGPTDQTAVKGGGGRT
;
A
#
# COMPACT_ATOMS: atom_id res chain seq x y z
N MET A 1 -18.87 5.67 -6.11
CA MET A 1 -17.84 4.91 -6.83
C MET A 1 -17.46 5.81 -7.98
N ASP A 2 -16.60 6.78 -7.68
CA ASP A 2 -16.17 7.78 -8.66
C ASP A 2 -15.16 7.12 -9.60
N ASP A 3 -15.35 7.34 -10.89
CA ASP A 3 -14.57 6.73 -11.96
C ASP A 3 -13.16 7.38 -11.97
N PRO A 4 -12.04 6.63 -11.93
CA PRO A 4 -10.69 7.20 -11.94
C PRO A 4 -10.39 8.13 -13.13
N ILE A 5 -11.18 8.05 -14.21
CA ILE A 5 -11.08 8.95 -15.37
C ILE A 5 -11.62 10.35 -15.03
N ASP A 6 -12.66 10.44 -14.19
CA ASP A 6 -13.28 11.70 -13.79
C ASP A 6 -12.37 12.47 -12.82
N GLU A 7 -11.77 11.77 -11.85
CA GLU A 7 -10.74 12.35 -10.97
C GLU A 7 -9.53 12.90 -11.74
N ALA A 8 -9.00 12.15 -12.71
CA ALA A 8 -7.84 12.59 -13.50
C ALA A 8 -8.16 13.81 -14.36
N THR A 9 -9.35 13.86 -14.94
CA THR A 9 -9.84 14.99 -15.74
C THR A 9 -10.08 16.21 -14.86
N ASP A 10 -10.56 16.01 -13.64
CA ASP A 10 -10.78 17.07 -12.67
C ASP A 10 -9.47 17.65 -12.11
N ASP A 11 -8.48 16.82 -11.83
CA ASP A 11 -7.15 17.27 -11.39
C ASP A 11 -6.45 18.15 -12.45
N GLN A 12 -6.58 17.78 -13.73
CA GLN A 12 -6.05 18.60 -14.83
C GLN A 12 -6.75 19.96 -14.90
N LYS A 13 -8.07 20.00 -14.69
CA LYS A 13 -8.84 21.26 -14.63
C LYS A 13 -8.42 22.12 -13.44
N LEU A 14 -8.22 21.53 -12.27
CA LEU A 14 -7.71 22.24 -11.09
C LEU A 14 -6.34 22.85 -11.36
N LEU A 15 -5.44 22.10 -11.99
CA LEU A 15 -4.11 22.61 -12.34
C LEU A 15 -4.19 23.75 -13.37
N ALA A 16 -5.07 23.63 -14.37
CA ALA A 16 -5.31 24.69 -15.36
C ALA A 16 -5.88 25.96 -14.73
N ARG A 17 -6.84 25.84 -13.81
CA ARG A 17 -7.40 26.96 -13.04
C ARG A 17 -6.35 27.66 -12.20
N HIS A 18 -5.50 26.89 -11.50
CA HIS A 18 -4.37 27.43 -10.75
C HIS A 18 -3.42 28.24 -11.66
N VAL A 19 -3.07 27.70 -12.84
CA VAL A 19 -2.24 28.42 -13.82
C VAL A 19 -2.94 29.69 -14.34
N ALA A 20 -4.27 29.69 -14.42
CA ALA A 20 -5.06 30.87 -14.77
C ALA A 20 -5.22 31.89 -13.62
N GLY A 21 -4.65 31.62 -12.44
CA GLY A 21 -4.63 32.53 -11.30
C GLY A 21 -5.70 32.31 -10.24
N ASP A 22 -6.43 31.19 -10.30
CA ASP A 22 -7.38 30.80 -9.24
C ASP A 22 -6.60 30.40 -7.96
N PRO A 23 -6.71 31.17 -6.86
CA PRO A 23 -5.92 30.94 -5.65
C PRO A 23 -6.31 29.65 -4.89
N ASP A 24 -7.53 29.15 -5.10
CA ASP A 24 -8.07 28.01 -4.33
C ASP A 24 -7.84 26.67 -5.05
N ALA A 25 -7.64 26.71 -6.37
CA ALA A 25 -7.56 25.50 -7.20
C ALA A 25 -6.38 24.58 -6.83
N PHE A 26 -5.21 25.15 -6.49
CA PHE A 26 -4.09 24.34 -6.03
C PHE A 26 -4.33 23.78 -4.63
N GLY A 27 -4.97 24.55 -3.74
CA GLY A 27 -5.31 24.09 -2.38
C GLY A 27 -6.19 22.84 -2.42
N GLU A 28 -7.19 22.82 -3.31
CA GLU A 28 -8.03 21.65 -3.53
C GLU A 28 -7.24 20.45 -4.08
N LEU A 29 -6.33 20.68 -5.04
CA LEU A 29 -5.44 19.62 -5.54
C LEU A 29 -4.57 19.03 -4.41
N VAL A 30 -3.99 19.88 -3.56
CA VAL A 30 -3.22 19.42 -2.40
C VAL A 30 -4.08 18.62 -1.44
N ARG A 31 -5.29 19.07 -1.14
CA ARG A 31 -6.22 18.38 -0.23
C ARG A 31 -6.50 16.95 -0.68
N ARG A 32 -6.64 16.71 -1.99
CA ARG A 32 -6.88 15.39 -2.57
C ARG A 32 -5.68 14.45 -2.53
N HIS A 33 -4.49 15.00 -2.74
CA HIS A 33 -3.28 14.18 -2.96
C HIS A 33 -2.34 14.10 -1.76
N ARG A 34 -2.49 14.98 -0.77
CA ARG A 34 -1.56 15.11 0.37
C ARG A 34 -1.25 13.79 1.06
N ASP A 35 -2.24 12.94 1.30
CA ASP A 35 -2.05 11.70 2.04
C ASP A 35 -1.30 10.66 1.21
N ARG A 36 -1.57 10.59 -0.09
CA ARG A 36 -0.83 9.73 -1.02
C ARG A 36 0.62 10.19 -1.16
N LEU A 37 0.85 11.50 -1.29
CA LEU A 37 2.21 12.06 -1.35
C LEU A 37 2.99 11.86 -0.05
N TRP A 38 2.32 12.05 1.09
CA TRP A 38 2.87 11.75 2.42
C TRP A 38 3.30 10.29 2.53
N ALA A 39 2.42 9.37 2.15
CA ALA A 39 2.70 7.95 2.27
C ALA A 39 3.82 7.49 1.31
N VAL A 40 3.93 8.10 0.12
CA VAL A 40 5.09 7.90 -0.78
C VAL A 40 6.38 8.43 -0.15
N ALA A 41 6.35 9.65 0.40
CA ALA A 41 7.54 10.25 1.01
C ALA A 41 8.03 9.47 2.23
N LEU A 42 7.11 9.10 3.13
CA LEU A 42 7.44 8.33 4.33
C LEU A 42 8.06 6.98 3.98
N ARG A 43 7.48 6.25 3.01
CA ARG A 43 8.05 4.98 2.51
C ARG A 43 9.36 5.17 1.76
N THR A 44 9.64 6.35 1.21
CA THR A 44 10.86 6.64 0.46
C THR A 44 11.99 7.15 1.35
N LEU A 45 11.71 7.79 2.48
CA LEU A 45 12.72 8.34 3.37
C LEU A 45 12.92 7.51 4.64
N GLY A 46 11.85 6.91 5.18
CA GLY A 46 11.91 6.15 6.43
C GLY A 46 12.03 7.04 7.67
N ASP A 47 11.94 8.37 7.52
CA ASP A 47 11.99 9.35 8.59
C ASP A 47 10.84 10.35 8.41
N ARG A 48 10.12 10.63 9.49
CA ARG A 48 8.89 11.45 9.47
C ARG A 48 9.18 12.93 9.23
N GLU A 49 10.24 13.47 9.82
CA GLU A 49 10.59 14.88 9.66
C GLU A 49 11.11 15.13 8.25
N GLU A 50 12.02 14.28 7.78
CA GLU A 50 12.53 14.36 6.41
C GLU A 50 11.40 14.18 5.38
N ALA A 51 10.42 13.32 5.66
CA ALA A 51 9.25 13.16 4.81
C ALA A 51 8.33 14.39 4.81
N ALA A 52 8.11 15.03 5.96
CA ALA A 52 7.34 16.26 6.05
C ALA A 52 7.98 17.39 5.25
N ASP A 53 9.28 17.55 5.38
CA ASP A 53 10.00 18.55 4.62
C ASP A 53 10.02 18.22 3.12
N ALA A 54 10.23 16.95 2.74
CA ALA A 54 10.20 16.54 1.34
C ALA A 54 8.84 16.80 0.68
N VAL A 55 7.73 16.55 1.39
CA VAL A 55 6.38 16.85 0.90
C VAL A 55 6.20 18.36 0.75
N GLN A 56 6.64 19.16 1.72
CA GLN A 56 6.56 20.62 1.61
C GLN A 56 7.36 21.14 0.42
N ASP A 57 8.61 20.72 0.28
CA ASP A 57 9.49 21.05 -0.85
C ASP A 57 8.81 20.67 -2.17
N ALA A 58 8.25 19.45 -2.24
CA ALA A 58 7.57 18.95 -3.42
C ALA A 58 6.31 19.75 -3.78
N LEU A 59 5.49 20.10 -2.79
CA LEU A 59 4.28 20.91 -3.00
C LEU A 59 4.63 22.32 -3.47
N LEU A 60 5.67 22.94 -2.91
CA LEU A 60 6.16 24.24 -3.35
C LEU A 60 6.72 24.18 -4.79
N SER A 61 7.50 23.13 -5.09
CA SER A 61 7.97 22.87 -6.46
C SER A 61 6.82 22.66 -7.43
N ALA A 62 5.79 21.89 -7.05
CA ALA A 62 4.60 21.66 -7.88
C ALA A 62 3.82 22.96 -8.11
N PHE A 63 3.61 23.77 -7.06
CA PHE A 63 2.94 25.06 -7.17
C PHE A 63 3.61 25.97 -8.20
N ARG A 64 4.94 26.06 -8.14
CA ARG A 64 5.76 26.89 -9.06
C ARG A 64 5.82 26.30 -10.47
N ALA A 65 5.88 24.98 -10.59
CA ALA A 65 6.06 24.28 -11.86
C ALA A 65 4.73 23.88 -12.54
N ALA A 66 3.56 24.22 -11.97
CA ALA A 66 2.26 23.82 -12.50
C ALA A 66 2.08 24.19 -13.99
N HIS A 67 2.57 25.36 -14.41
CA HIS A 67 2.56 25.82 -15.80
C HIS A 67 3.36 24.93 -16.78
N THR A 68 4.25 24.08 -16.26
CA THR A 68 5.05 23.15 -17.08
C THR A 68 4.32 21.84 -17.38
N PHE A 69 3.19 21.57 -16.72
CA PHE A 69 2.44 20.35 -16.94
C PHE A 69 1.74 20.38 -18.30
N ARG A 70 2.03 19.37 -19.14
CA ARG A 70 1.59 19.27 -20.54
C ARG A 70 0.49 18.22 -20.78
N GLY A 71 -0.09 17.64 -19.74
CA GLY A 71 -1.12 16.59 -19.86
C GLY A 71 -0.64 15.26 -20.45
N GLN A 72 0.68 15.03 -20.53
CA GLN A 72 1.27 13.80 -21.10
C GLN A 72 1.28 12.61 -20.12
N SER A 73 0.88 12.85 -18.88
CA SER A 73 0.68 11.86 -17.82
C SER A 73 -0.48 12.30 -16.93
N ALA A 74 -0.97 11.43 -16.06
CA ALA A 74 -1.85 11.85 -14.97
C ALA A 74 -1.14 12.89 -14.07
N VAL A 75 -1.92 13.76 -13.43
CA VAL A 75 -1.40 14.74 -12.46
C VAL A 75 -0.77 14.03 -11.26
N THR A 76 -1.37 12.92 -10.81
CA THR A 76 -0.81 12.04 -9.78
C THR A 76 0.60 11.55 -10.11
N THR A 77 0.83 11.08 -11.33
CA THR A 77 2.16 10.67 -11.81
C THR A 77 3.16 11.83 -11.75
N TRP A 78 2.74 13.02 -12.18
CA TRP A 78 3.58 14.22 -12.15
C TRP A 78 3.92 14.64 -10.72
N LEU A 79 2.94 14.63 -9.80
CA LEU A 79 3.16 14.90 -8.38
C LEU A 79 4.09 13.87 -7.73
N HIS A 80 3.88 12.58 -7.99
CA HIS A 80 4.77 11.51 -7.50
C HIS A 80 6.21 11.71 -7.97
N ARG A 81 6.41 12.17 -9.22
CA ARG A 81 7.74 12.52 -9.73
C ARG A 81 8.40 13.62 -8.91
N ILE A 82 7.68 14.69 -8.64
CA ILE A 82 8.22 15.81 -7.87
C ILE A 82 8.53 15.35 -6.44
N THR A 83 7.62 14.60 -5.80
CA THR A 83 7.80 14.10 -4.43
C THR A 83 8.97 13.13 -4.30
N VAL A 84 9.09 12.14 -5.19
CA VAL A 84 10.20 11.18 -5.12
C VAL A 84 11.54 11.87 -5.38
N ASN A 85 11.61 12.82 -6.30
CA ASN A 85 12.84 13.57 -6.55
C ASN A 85 13.24 14.41 -5.33
N ALA A 86 12.28 15.09 -4.68
CA ALA A 86 12.54 15.80 -3.43
C ALA A 86 13.06 14.84 -2.34
N CYS A 87 12.48 13.65 -2.21
CA CYS A 87 12.96 12.62 -1.27
C CYS A 87 14.41 12.21 -1.58
N LEU A 88 14.73 11.93 -2.84
CA LEU A 88 16.08 11.52 -3.24
C LEU A 88 17.10 12.65 -3.04
N ASP A 89 16.73 13.90 -3.28
CA ASP A 89 17.56 15.07 -3.00
C ASP A 89 17.89 15.18 -1.51
N ARG A 90 16.90 14.97 -0.64
CA ARG A 90 17.11 14.99 0.81
C ARG A 90 17.97 13.82 1.28
N ALA A 91 17.71 12.61 0.80
CA ALA A 91 18.52 11.44 1.12
C ALA A 91 20.00 11.65 0.74
N ARG A 92 20.27 12.27 -0.40
CA ARG A 92 21.64 12.65 -0.82
C ARG A 92 22.27 13.68 0.11
N LYS A 93 21.53 14.71 0.52
CA LYS A 93 22.01 15.72 1.48
C LYS A 93 22.33 15.09 2.83
N THR A 94 21.45 14.24 3.36
CA THR A 94 21.66 13.58 4.66
C THR A 94 22.85 12.62 4.64
N ALA A 95 23.02 11.84 3.56
CA ALA A 95 24.20 10.98 3.39
C ALA A 95 25.51 11.79 3.41
N SER A 96 25.52 12.96 2.75
CA SER A 96 26.67 13.86 2.77
C SER A 96 26.95 14.47 4.15
N ARG A 97 25.92 14.75 4.96
CA ARG A 97 26.07 15.29 6.33
C ARG A 97 26.57 14.22 7.31
N ARG A 98 26.09 12.98 7.19
CA ARG A 98 26.50 11.83 8.01
C ARG A 98 27.96 11.40 7.81
N THR A 99 28.64 11.91 6.79
CA THR A 99 30.10 11.73 6.64
C THR A 99 30.89 12.63 7.61
N SER A 100 30.22 13.45 8.41
CA SER A 100 30.74 14.11 9.62
C SER A 100 30.25 13.31 10.85
N PRO A 101 31.11 12.99 11.85
CA PRO A 101 30.78 12.02 12.88
C PRO A 101 29.68 12.57 13.81
N VAL A 102 28.48 12.03 13.66
CA VAL A 102 27.40 12.13 14.64
C VAL A 102 26.74 10.76 14.67
N ASP A 103 26.96 10.02 15.76
CA ASP A 103 26.16 8.86 16.15
C ASP A 103 24.74 9.35 16.39
N ASP A 104 23.77 8.79 15.67
CA ASP A 104 22.36 9.07 15.91
C ASP A 104 21.57 7.82 15.55
N ASP A 105 21.47 6.90 16.51
CA ASP A 105 20.82 5.58 16.39
C ASP A 105 19.37 5.58 16.94
N ASP A 106 18.81 6.73 17.33
CA ASP A 106 17.55 6.79 18.09
C ASP A 106 16.34 7.40 17.35
N ARG A 107 16.36 7.50 16.02
CA ARG A 107 15.28 8.21 15.26
C ARG A 107 14.09 7.34 14.81
N PHE A 108 14.05 6.06 15.16
CA PHE A 108 13.01 5.14 14.66
C PHE A 108 11.67 5.17 15.44
N GLU A 109 11.58 5.82 16.61
CA GLU A 109 10.40 5.70 17.48
C GLU A 109 9.19 6.58 17.09
N GLN A 110 9.33 7.57 16.21
CA GLN A 110 8.26 8.56 15.96
C GLN A 110 7.63 8.45 14.57
N LEU A 111 7.27 7.25 14.15
CA LEU A 111 6.84 6.99 12.77
C LEU A 111 5.33 7.17 12.48
N LEU A 112 4.57 7.92 13.30
CA LEU A 112 3.12 8.09 13.09
C LEU A 112 2.71 9.54 12.82
N GLY A 113 2.07 9.73 11.66
CA GLY A 113 1.36 10.96 11.30
C GLY A 113 -0.14 10.89 11.43
N PRO A 114 -0.82 12.05 11.48
CA PRO A 114 -2.14 12.15 12.08
C PRO A 114 -3.29 11.37 11.42
N HIS A 115 -3.09 10.65 10.31
CA HIS A 115 -4.22 10.03 9.59
C HIS A 115 -4.03 8.59 9.09
N GLU A 116 -2.89 7.92 9.33
CA GLU A 116 -2.87 6.44 9.22
C GLU A 116 -3.39 5.83 10.54
N SER A 117 -4.70 6.03 10.72
CA SER A 117 -5.66 5.30 11.54
C SER A 117 -5.36 5.17 13.04
N ALA A 118 -6.03 6.01 13.84
CA ALA A 118 -6.28 5.74 15.25
C ALA A 118 -7.23 4.55 15.48
N GLU A 119 -7.80 3.97 14.41
CA GLU A 119 -8.78 2.87 14.43
C GLU A 119 -8.21 1.53 13.94
N ALA A 120 -6.95 1.48 13.49
CA ALA A 120 -6.33 0.22 13.10
C ALA A 120 -5.99 -0.61 14.35
N PRO A 121 -6.26 -1.93 14.34
CA PRO A 121 -5.82 -2.83 15.40
C PRO A 121 -4.32 -2.65 15.68
N VAL A 122 -3.91 -2.72 16.95
CA VAL A 122 -2.52 -2.52 17.41
C VAL A 122 -1.53 -3.34 16.56
N GLU A 123 -1.88 -4.59 16.26
CA GLU A 123 -1.10 -5.51 15.42
C GLU A 123 -0.82 -4.98 14.01
N ARG A 124 -1.78 -4.26 13.40
CA ARG A 124 -1.60 -3.66 12.07
C ARG A 124 -0.65 -2.47 12.11
N ARG A 125 -0.59 -1.76 13.24
CA ARG A 125 0.35 -0.65 13.46
C ARG A 125 1.78 -1.17 13.67
N ASP A 126 1.93 -2.27 14.37
CA ASP A 126 3.23 -2.92 14.60
C ASP A 126 3.80 -3.48 13.29
N LEU A 127 2.98 -4.18 12.50
CA LEU A 127 3.35 -4.65 11.16
C LEU A 127 3.78 -3.48 10.25
N HIS A 128 3.00 -2.40 10.24
CA HIS A 128 3.31 -1.23 9.43
C HIS A 128 4.64 -0.59 9.83
N ARG A 129 4.90 -0.46 11.14
CA ARG A 129 6.15 0.06 11.68
C ARG A 129 7.34 -0.80 11.24
N GLU A 130 7.21 -2.11 11.34
CA GLU A 130 8.28 -3.03 10.96
C GLU A 130 8.59 -2.98 9.45
N VAL A 131 7.56 -2.94 8.60
CA VAL A 131 7.74 -2.78 7.15
C VAL A 131 8.44 -1.46 6.84
N LEU A 132 8.06 -0.36 7.48
CA LEU A 132 8.72 0.93 7.25
C LEU A 132 10.17 0.93 7.75
N ALA A 133 10.46 0.30 8.88
CA ALA A 133 11.84 0.13 9.37
C ALA A 133 12.69 -0.71 8.42
N ALA A 134 12.15 -1.84 7.93
CA ALA A 134 12.82 -2.69 6.95
C ALA A 134 13.12 -1.91 5.66
N LEU A 135 12.17 -1.11 5.16
CA LEU A 135 12.40 -0.22 4.02
C LEU A 135 13.50 0.80 4.30
N ALA A 136 13.46 1.47 5.45
CA ALA A 136 14.42 2.51 5.83
C ALA A 136 15.89 2.02 5.77
N SER A 137 16.13 0.73 6.05
CA SER A 137 17.46 0.10 5.97
C SER A 137 18.03 -0.07 4.54
N ILE A 138 17.19 0.08 3.50
CA ILE A 138 17.59 -0.11 2.10
C ILE A 138 18.18 1.20 1.55
N PRO A 139 19.15 1.17 0.62
CA PRO A 139 19.57 2.37 -0.10
C PRO A 139 18.40 3.11 -0.75
N ALA A 140 18.33 4.44 -0.59
CA ALA A 140 17.18 5.27 -1.00
C ALA A 140 16.76 5.06 -2.46
N ASP A 141 17.73 4.92 -3.37
CA ASP A 141 17.49 4.63 -4.80
C ASP A 141 16.75 3.32 -5.04
N GLN A 142 17.09 2.27 -4.28
CA GLN A 142 16.46 0.96 -4.38
C GLN A 142 15.06 1.01 -3.77
N ARG A 143 14.91 1.66 -2.62
CA ARG A 143 13.63 1.87 -1.96
C ARG A 143 12.65 2.67 -2.82
N ALA A 144 13.09 3.77 -3.43
CA ALA A 144 12.24 4.57 -4.32
C ALA A 144 11.71 3.73 -5.50
N ALA A 145 12.54 2.83 -6.06
CA ALA A 145 12.10 1.91 -7.10
C ALA A 145 11.05 0.92 -6.60
N LEU A 146 11.23 0.35 -5.41
CA LEU A 146 10.23 -0.54 -4.78
C LEU A 146 8.93 0.18 -4.47
N VAL A 147 8.98 1.39 -3.92
CA VAL A 147 7.79 2.19 -3.63
C VAL A 147 6.99 2.43 -4.91
N LEU A 148 7.65 2.85 -6.00
CA LEU A 148 6.95 3.12 -7.25
C LEU A 148 6.39 1.86 -7.91
N VAL A 149 7.17 0.78 -8.01
CA VAL A 149 6.75 -0.42 -8.75
C VAL A 149 5.88 -1.33 -7.89
N ASP A 150 6.33 -1.67 -6.70
CA ASP A 150 5.70 -2.71 -5.88
C ASP A 150 4.56 -2.17 -5.02
N MET A 151 4.61 -0.89 -4.61
CA MET A 151 3.59 -0.30 -3.72
C MET A 151 2.61 0.63 -4.43
N GLN A 152 3.09 1.42 -5.39
CA GLN A 152 2.23 2.29 -6.21
C GLN A 152 1.77 1.62 -7.50
N GLY A 153 2.30 0.45 -7.85
CA GLY A 153 1.87 -0.33 -9.01
C GLY A 153 2.29 0.25 -10.36
N TYR A 154 3.25 1.19 -10.40
CA TYR A 154 3.68 1.76 -11.68
C TYR A 154 4.38 0.71 -12.54
N PRO A 155 4.08 0.68 -13.85
CA PRO A 155 4.89 -0.07 -14.81
C PRO A 155 6.36 0.38 -14.73
N VAL A 156 7.30 -0.54 -14.92
CA VAL A 156 8.74 -0.25 -14.88
C VAL A 156 9.13 0.93 -15.80
N ALA A 157 8.49 1.04 -16.96
CA ALA A 157 8.72 2.15 -17.89
C ALA A 157 8.24 3.50 -17.34
N GLU A 158 7.15 3.53 -16.57
CA GLU A 158 6.72 4.77 -15.88
C GLU A 158 7.68 5.11 -14.74
N ALA A 159 7.99 4.13 -13.89
CA ALA A 159 8.91 4.32 -12.77
C ALA A 159 10.28 4.85 -13.24
N ALA A 160 10.74 4.40 -14.41
CA ALA A 160 11.95 4.90 -15.07
C ALA A 160 11.85 6.40 -15.43
N ARG A 161 10.71 6.83 -15.99
CA ARG A 161 10.45 8.25 -16.31
C ARG A 161 10.34 9.10 -15.06
N ILE A 162 9.72 8.57 -14.00
CA ILE A 162 9.62 9.22 -12.70
C ILE A 162 11.02 9.43 -12.09
N LEU A 163 11.83 8.36 -12.04
CA LEU A 163 13.15 8.39 -11.40
C LEU A 163 14.25 9.01 -12.27
N GLY A 164 13.98 9.30 -13.54
CA GLY A 164 14.98 9.83 -14.47
C GLY A 164 16.13 8.86 -14.76
N VAL A 165 15.87 7.54 -14.76
CA VAL A 165 16.90 6.50 -15.00
C VAL A 165 16.44 5.47 -16.03
N PRO A 166 17.36 4.71 -16.67
CA PRO A 166 16.98 3.65 -17.60
C PRO A 166 16.09 2.57 -16.96
N ALA A 167 15.18 1.98 -17.74
CA ALA A 167 14.29 0.91 -17.27
C ALA A 167 15.06 -0.31 -16.71
N GLY A 168 16.22 -0.64 -17.28
CA GLY A 168 17.11 -1.69 -16.73
C GLY A 168 17.62 -1.36 -15.33
N THR A 169 17.87 -0.08 -15.03
CA THR A 169 18.28 0.39 -13.71
C THR A 169 17.15 0.24 -12.70
N VAL A 170 15.89 0.52 -13.09
CA VAL A 170 14.72 0.27 -12.23
C VAL A 170 14.60 -1.21 -11.89
N LYS A 171 14.71 -2.10 -12.89
CA LYS A 171 14.65 -3.56 -12.67
C LYS A 171 15.73 -4.03 -11.70
N SER A 172 16.98 -3.59 -11.89
CA SER A 172 18.09 -3.99 -11.02
C SER A 172 17.99 -3.39 -9.61
N ARG A 173 17.43 -2.17 -9.46
CA ARG A 173 17.13 -1.57 -8.16
C ARG A 173 16.03 -2.34 -7.43
N CYS A 174 14.95 -2.70 -8.11
CA CYS A 174 13.88 -3.52 -7.53
C CYS A 174 14.40 -4.89 -7.09
N ALA A 175 15.14 -5.59 -7.97
CA ALA A 175 15.68 -6.91 -7.65
C ALA A 175 16.58 -6.88 -6.40
N ARG A 176 17.51 -5.91 -6.31
CA ARG A 176 18.39 -5.74 -5.15
C ARG A 176 17.62 -5.31 -3.90
N GLY A 177 16.64 -4.42 -4.04
CA GLY A 177 15.79 -4.00 -2.95
C GLY A 177 14.99 -5.16 -2.35
N ARG A 178 14.34 -5.98 -3.20
CA ARG A 178 13.60 -7.17 -2.76
C ARG A 178 14.51 -8.19 -2.08
N ALA A 179 15.70 -8.44 -2.63
CA ALA A 179 16.67 -9.35 -2.02
C ALA A 179 17.12 -8.89 -0.62
N ARG A 180 17.20 -7.58 -0.37
CA ARG A 180 17.50 -7.01 0.96
C ARG A 180 16.30 -7.07 1.90
N LEU A 181 15.09 -6.81 1.39
CA LEU A 181 13.86 -6.85 2.18
C LEU A 181 13.50 -8.25 2.64
N LEU A 182 13.64 -9.24 1.76
CA LEU A 182 13.13 -10.58 1.99
C LEU A 182 13.51 -11.16 3.36
N PRO A 183 14.79 -11.19 3.80
CA PRO A 183 15.15 -11.71 5.12
C PRO A 183 14.54 -10.91 6.28
N MET A 184 14.23 -9.63 6.10
CA MET A 184 13.69 -8.74 7.13
C MET A 184 12.18 -8.87 7.32
N VAL A 185 11.45 -9.42 6.34
CA VAL A 185 9.97 -9.49 6.35
C VAL A 185 9.44 -10.92 6.26
N THR A 186 10.31 -11.92 6.33
CA THR A 186 9.90 -13.33 6.16
C THR A 186 9.08 -13.82 7.36
N HIS A 187 9.41 -13.42 8.58
CA HIS A 187 8.66 -13.81 9.79
C HIS A 187 7.24 -13.23 9.80
N LEU A 188 7.05 -12.03 9.23
CA LEU A 188 5.73 -11.38 9.10
C LEU A 188 4.72 -12.23 8.31
N ARG A 189 5.19 -13.10 7.40
CA ARG A 189 4.32 -14.04 6.68
C ARG A 189 3.86 -15.19 7.57
N ALA A 190 4.68 -15.64 8.52
CA ALA A 190 4.35 -16.76 9.40
C ALA A 190 3.25 -16.37 10.41
N ASP A 191 3.30 -15.13 10.91
CA ASP A 191 2.33 -14.62 11.88
C ASP A 191 0.94 -14.42 11.27
N THR A 192 0.86 -14.09 9.97
CA THR A 192 -0.42 -13.97 9.26
C THR A 192 -1.11 -15.33 9.09
N VAL A 193 -0.35 -16.38 8.74
CA VAL A 193 -0.90 -17.74 8.53
C VAL A 193 -1.24 -18.44 9.86
N GLY A 194 -0.50 -18.15 10.93
CA GLY A 194 -0.82 -18.65 12.28
C GLY A 194 -2.16 -18.12 12.80
N ASN A 195 -2.52 -16.87 12.46
CA ASN A 195 -3.75 -16.24 12.94
C ASN A 195 -5.02 -16.75 12.23
N GLU A 196 -4.95 -17.02 10.91
CA GLU A 196 -6.07 -17.60 10.16
C GLU A 196 -6.49 -18.99 10.70
N THR A 197 -5.52 -19.78 11.19
CA THR A 197 -5.81 -21.08 11.81
C THR A 197 -6.43 -20.99 13.21
N ALA A 198 -6.23 -19.87 13.93
CA ALA A 198 -6.77 -19.64 15.26
C ALA A 198 -8.21 -19.07 15.24
N GLU A 199 -8.59 -18.35 14.18
CA GLU A 199 -9.94 -17.80 14.03
C GLU A 199 -10.97 -18.82 13.49
N GLY A 200 -10.54 -19.85 12.76
CA GLY A 200 -11.43 -20.90 12.23
C GLY A 200 -11.96 -21.93 13.26
N GLY A 201 -11.50 -21.89 14.51
CA GLY A 201 -11.81 -22.89 15.54
C GLY A 201 -13.05 -22.65 16.40
N ARG A 202 -13.70 -21.48 16.33
CA ARG A 202 -14.72 -21.06 17.30
C ARG A 202 -16.15 -21.11 16.74
N ASN A 203 -16.58 -22.26 16.20
CA ASN A 203 -18.02 -22.54 16.06
C ASN A 203 -18.34 -24.04 15.96
N ARG A 204 -17.94 -24.82 16.97
CA ARG A 204 -18.49 -26.17 17.18
C ARG A 204 -19.16 -26.23 18.56
N THR A 205 -20.43 -25.85 18.62
CA THR A 205 -21.28 -26.12 19.78
C THR A 205 -21.46 -27.64 19.94
N PRO A 206 -21.31 -28.20 21.15
CA PRO A 206 -21.65 -29.59 21.41
C PRO A 206 -23.17 -29.76 21.27
N GLY A 207 -23.60 -30.68 20.42
CA GLY A 207 -25.00 -31.03 20.23
C GLY A 207 -25.67 -31.43 21.54
N THR A 208 -26.84 -30.85 21.79
CA THR A 208 -27.70 -31.17 22.93
C THR A 208 -28.18 -32.61 22.82
N SER A 209 -27.92 -33.40 23.86
CA SER A 209 -28.38 -34.78 24.01
C SER A 209 -29.91 -34.80 24.20
N VAL A 210 -30.62 -35.54 23.34
CA VAL A 210 -32.07 -35.76 23.42
C VAL A 210 -32.32 -37.15 24.05
N PRO A 211 -33.19 -37.29 25.07
CA PRO A 211 -33.49 -38.58 25.69
C PRO A 211 -34.49 -39.42 24.88
N PRO A 212 -34.50 -40.76 25.02
CA PRO A 212 -35.35 -41.64 24.24
C PRO A 212 -36.77 -41.76 24.84
N VAL A 213 -37.77 -41.85 23.97
CA VAL A 213 -39.20 -42.05 24.29
C VAL A 213 -39.57 -43.54 24.11
N PRO A 214 -40.38 -44.15 25.00
CA PRO A 214 -40.80 -45.55 24.86
C PRO A 214 -42.00 -45.69 23.91
N GLY A 215 -42.03 -46.80 23.14
CA GLY A 215 -43.16 -47.18 22.29
C GLY A 215 -44.39 -47.64 23.08
N PRO A 216 -45.55 -47.88 22.40
CA PRO A 216 -45.85 -49.27 22.05
C PRO A 216 -46.67 -49.54 20.76
N THR A 217 -46.51 -50.78 20.30
CA THR A 217 -47.46 -51.74 19.67
C THR A 217 -48.09 -51.48 18.29
N ASP A 218 -47.58 -52.26 17.33
CA ASP A 218 -48.23 -53.38 16.62
C ASP A 218 -49.64 -53.18 16.01
N THR A 219 -49.73 -53.31 14.69
CA THR A 219 -50.57 -54.32 13.99
C THR A 219 -50.36 -54.19 12.47
N GLY A 220 -50.02 -55.30 11.80
CA GLY A 220 -49.95 -55.43 10.33
C GLY A 220 -51.34 -55.44 9.65
N PRO A 221 -51.52 -56.00 8.43
CA PRO A 221 -50.58 -56.74 7.58
C PRO A 221 -50.60 -56.38 6.07
N THR A 222 -49.65 -56.95 5.29
CA THR A 222 -49.70 -57.41 3.86
C THR A 222 -50.22 -56.45 2.78
N ASP A 223 -49.64 -56.30 1.58
CA ASP A 223 -49.31 -57.34 0.60
C ASP A 223 -48.48 -56.75 -0.58
N GLN A 224 -47.92 -57.67 -1.34
CA GLN A 224 -47.01 -57.63 -2.49
C GLN A 224 -47.39 -56.71 -3.67
N THR A 225 -46.36 -56.29 -4.43
CA THR A 225 -46.12 -56.57 -5.88
C THR A 225 -44.97 -55.67 -6.37
N ALA A 226 -43.78 -56.20 -6.67
CA ALA A 226 -43.33 -56.60 -8.00
C ALA A 226 -43.50 -55.53 -9.11
N VAL A 227 -42.40 -55.05 -9.70
CA VAL A 227 -42.10 -55.13 -11.15
C VAL A 227 -40.75 -54.48 -11.50
N LYS A 228 -40.03 -55.17 -12.39
CA LYS A 228 -38.77 -54.84 -13.07
C LYS A 228 -38.90 -53.71 -14.11
N GLY A 229 -37.76 -53.09 -14.43
CA GLY A 229 -37.47 -52.45 -15.72
C GLY A 229 -36.71 -51.13 -15.51
N GLY A 230 -35.60 -50.81 -16.17
CA GLY A 230 -35.02 -51.30 -17.41
C GLY A 230 -34.53 -50.09 -18.22
N GLY A 231 -33.30 -50.14 -18.73
CA GLY A 231 -32.75 -49.21 -19.75
C GLY A 231 -32.18 -47.90 -19.19
N GLY A 232 -31.08 -47.35 -19.70
CA GLY A 232 -30.26 -47.71 -20.85
C GLY A 232 -29.08 -46.73 -20.98
N ARG A 233 -28.04 -47.19 -21.68
CA ARG A 233 -26.91 -46.41 -22.23
C ARG A 233 -27.47 -45.24 -23.06
N THR A 234 -26.81 -44.10 -23.18
CA THR A 234 -25.48 -43.88 -23.78
C THR A 234 -24.95 -42.51 -23.38
#